data_AF-A0A965MRE6-F1
#
_entry.id   AF-A0A965MRE6-F1
#
_cell.length_a   1.000
_cell.length_b   1.000
_cell.length_c   1.000
_cell.angle_alpha   90.00
_cell.angle_beta   90.00
_cell.angle_gamma   90.00
#
_symmetry.space_group_name_H-M   'P 1'
#
loop_
_entity.id
_entity.type
_entity.pdbx_description
1 polymer ?
#
loop_
_entity_poly.entity_id
_entity_poly.type
_entity_poly.pdbx_seq_one_letter_code
_entity_poly.pdbx_strand_id
1 'polypeptide(L)'
;MYTRVKTEAEIKAMRESGRMLGTVLNVLVQQTVVGITTKEVAQIAAKELKALGGKPAFLGYEGFRDVICISVNDAVVHGIPSEHFVLKDGDIVGLDFGVIYRGMITDAARSIILGSAKLADQKLVQTTKGALDAGIFAVKDGCKTGDIAAAVQAVLDHGKYGIVRDLVGHGVGHHVHEEPNVPNYGRAGTGDKLEAGMTIAIEPMATLGDWRVRQHRDGWTILTADGSRSAHFEDTVLVTQDGADILTRA
;
A
#
# COMPACT_ATOMS: atom_id res chain seq x y z
N MET A 1 14.00 -12.67 2.35
CA MET A 1 14.66 -12.90 1.03
C MET A 1 14.92 -11.54 0.42
N TYR A 2 16.04 -11.30 -0.26
CA TYR A 2 16.34 -9.98 -0.85
C TYR A 2 15.83 -9.90 -2.29
N THR A 3 15.19 -8.78 -2.65
CA THR A 3 14.70 -8.51 -4.01
C THR A 3 15.87 -8.45 -4.96
N ARG A 4 15.74 -9.13 -6.09
CA ARG A 4 16.80 -9.26 -7.09
C ARG A 4 16.38 -8.54 -8.35
N VAL A 5 17.37 -8.19 -9.16
CA VAL A 5 17.15 -7.74 -10.53
C VAL A 5 16.33 -8.80 -11.26
N LYS A 6 15.13 -8.41 -11.69
CA LYS A 6 14.18 -9.28 -12.37
C LYS A 6 14.64 -9.53 -13.80
N THR A 7 14.45 -10.76 -14.28
CA THR A 7 14.59 -11.12 -15.69
C THR A 7 13.50 -10.44 -16.53
N GLU A 8 13.68 -10.34 -17.85
CA GLU A 8 12.65 -9.77 -18.73
C GLU A 8 11.29 -10.48 -18.63
N ALA A 9 11.30 -11.80 -18.43
CA ALA A 9 10.07 -12.58 -18.29
C ALA A 9 9.35 -12.26 -16.97
N GLU A 10 10.10 -12.10 -15.89
CA GLU A 10 9.58 -11.69 -14.58
C GLU A 10 9.06 -10.26 -14.63
N ILE A 11 9.76 -9.33 -15.29
CA ILE A 11 9.28 -7.95 -15.49
C ILE A 11 7.96 -7.92 -16.26
N LYS A 12 7.84 -8.73 -17.33
CA LYS A 12 6.58 -8.85 -18.08
C LYS A 12 5.45 -9.39 -17.22
N ALA A 13 5.73 -10.39 -16.37
CA ALA A 13 4.76 -10.93 -15.42
C ALA A 13 4.37 -9.90 -14.35
N MET A 14 5.33 -9.15 -13.80
CA MET A 14 5.11 -8.07 -12.83
C MET A 14 4.21 -6.97 -13.40
N ARG A 15 4.45 -6.53 -14.64
CA ARG A 15 3.60 -5.53 -15.32
C ARG A 15 2.16 -6.02 -15.48
N GLU A 16 1.98 -7.27 -15.88
CA GLU A 16 0.64 -7.83 -16.02
C GLU A 16 -0.04 -8.04 -14.66
N SER A 17 0.69 -8.51 -13.65
CA SER A 17 0.20 -8.60 -12.26
C SER A 17 -0.24 -7.24 -11.73
N GLY A 18 0.58 -6.21 -11.93
CA GLY A 18 0.30 -4.84 -11.51
C GLY A 18 -0.88 -4.22 -12.28
N ARG A 19 -1.02 -4.51 -13.58
CA ARG A 19 -2.19 -4.12 -14.36
C ARG A 19 -3.47 -4.74 -13.80
N MET A 20 -3.45 -6.03 -13.44
CA MET A 20 -4.59 -6.70 -12.82
C MET A 20 -4.93 -6.05 -11.47
N LEU A 21 -3.92 -5.82 -10.63
CA LEU A 21 -4.07 -5.18 -9.34
C LEU A 21 -4.67 -3.78 -9.44
N GLY A 22 -4.10 -2.91 -10.28
CA GLY A 22 -4.63 -1.57 -10.53
C GLY A 22 -6.07 -1.58 -11.05
N THR A 23 -6.39 -2.53 -11.95
CA THR A 23 -7.77 -2.72 -12.44
C THR A 23 -8.72 -3.05 -11.29
N VAL A 24 -8.35 -3.99 -10.41
CA VAL A 24 -9.19 -4.36 -9.26
C VAL A 24 -9.35 -3.19 -8.30
N LEU A 25 -8.27 -2.50 -7.92
CA LEU A 25 -8.35 -1.35 -7.02
C LEU A 25 -9.22 -0.22 -7.59
N ASN A 26 -9.15 0.07 -8.89
CA ASN A 26 -10.02 1.05 -9.52
C ASN A 26 -11.50 0.67 -9.42
N VAL A 27 -11.83 -0.62 -9.59
CA VAL A 27 -13.20 -1.11 -9.39
C VAL A 27 -13.62 -0.96 -7.93
N LEU A 28 -12.74 -1.31 -6.98
CA LEU A 28 -13.04 -1.19 -5.55
C LEU A 28 -13.25 0.26 -5.12
N VAL A 29 -12.44 1.20 -5.63
CA VAL A 29 -12.63 2.64 -5.38
C VAL A 29 -14.01 3.12 -5.83
N GLN A 30 -14.56 2.55 -6.92
CA GLN A 30 -15.88 2.91 -7.43
C GLN A 30 -17.03 2.20 -6.70
N GLN A 31 -16.84 0.95 -6.29
CA GLN A 31 -17.91 0.12 -5.71
C GLN A 31 -17.95 0.14 -4.17
N THR A 32 -16.90 0.63 -3.50
CA THR A 32 -16.91 0.81 -2.04
C THR A 32 -17.73 2.05 -1.71
N VAL A 33 -18.96 1.84 -1.24
CA VAL A 33 -19.94 2.90 -0.98
C VAL A 33 -20.52 2.80 0.43
N VAL A 34 -21.12 3.88 0.94
CA VAL A 34 -21.79 3.88 2.25
C VAL A 34 -22.85 2.77 2.30
N GLY A 35 -22.86 2.01 3.40
CA GLY A 35 -23.81 0.92 3.63
C GLY A 35 -23.33 -0.46 3.19
N ILE A 36 -22.24 -0.57 2.44
CA ILE A 36 -21.61 -1.87 2.12
C ILE A 36 -20.82 -2.38 3.33
N THR A 37 -20.76 -3.69 3.52
CA THR A 37 -19.85 -4.31 4.48
C THR A 37 -18.44 -4.42 3.90
N THR A 38 -17.43 -4.41 4.77
CA THR A 38 -16.05 -4.70 4.34
C THR A 38 -15.91 -6.08 3.71
N LYS A 39 -16.73 -7.07 4.10
CA LYS A 39 -16.70 -8.40 3.48
C LYS A 39 -17.27 -8.43 2.07
N GLU A 40 -18.32 -7.67 1.78
CA GLU A 40 -18.82 -7.51 0.40
C GLU A 40 -17.76 -6.85 -0.51
N VAL A 41 -17.01 -5.87 -0.01
CA VAL A 41 -15.87 -5.28 -0.73
C VAL A 41 -14.80 -6.35 -1.05
N ALA A 42 -14.47 -7.20 -0.09
CA ALA A 42 -13.54 -8.31 -0.32
C ALA A 42 -14.05 -9.33 -1.36
N GLN A 43 -15.36 -9.60 -1.39
CA GLN A 43 -15.97 -10.46 -2.39
C GLN A 43 -15.90 -9.85 -3.81
N ILE A 44 -16.05 -8.53 -3.93
CA ILE A 44 -15.84 -7.82 -5.20
C ILE A 44 -14.39 -8.01 -5.65
N ALA A 45 -13.42 -7.77 -4.76
CA ALA A 45 -11.99 -7.93 -5.08
C ALA A 45 -11.66 -9.33 -5.60
N ALA A 46 -12.15 -10.37 -4.90
CA ALA A 46 -11.96 -11.75 -5.30
C ALA A 46 -12.57 -12.08 -6.67
N LYS A 47 -13.79 -11.56 -6.93
CA LYS A 47 -14.50 -11.79 -8.19
C LYS A 47 -13.78 -11.13 -9.37
N GLU A 48 -13.39 -9.87 -9.23
CA GLU A 48 -12.70 -9.12 -10.29
C GLU A 48 -11.33 -9.74 -10.60
N LEU A 49 -10.56 -10.09 -9.56
CA LEU A 49 -9.26 -10.73 -9.77
C LEU A 49 -9.39 -12.09 -10.47
N LYS A 50 -10.39 -12.88 -10.08
CA LYS A 50 -10.65 -14.18 -10.73
C LYS A 50 -10.99 -14.01 -12.21
N ALA A 51 -11.74 -12.97 -12.58
CA ALA A 51 -12.06 -12.69 -13.98
C ALA A 51 -10.82 -12.32 -14.81
N LEU A 52 -9.81 -11.71 -14.17
CA LEU A 52 -8.53 -11.37 -14.79
C LEU A 52 -7.54 -12.55 -14.82
N GLY A 53 -7.80 -13.64 -14.08
CA GLY A 53 -6.96 -14.83 -14.02
C GLY A 53 -5.79 -14.75 -13.03
N GLY A 54 -5.81 -13.77 -12.12
CA GLY A 54 -4.85 -13.66 -11.01
C GLY A 54 -5.25 -14.48 -9.79
N LYS A 55 -4.35 -14.54 -8.79
CA LYS A 55 -4.62 -15.15 -7.47
C LYS A 55 -4.35 -14.13 -6.36
N PRO A 56 -5.15 -14.10 -5.27
CA PRO A 56 -4.92 -13.17 -4.18
C PRO A 56 -3.64 -13.55 -3.42
N ALA A 57 -2.76 -12.57 -3.18
CA ALA A 57 -1.48 -12.83 -2.51
C ALA A 57 -1.61 -12.97 -1.00
N PHE A 58 -2.61 -12.31 -0.40
CA PHE A 58 -2.77 -12.25 1.05
C PHE A 58 -3.51 -13.45 1.64
N LEU A 59 -4.31 -14.16 0.84
CA LEU A 59 -5.11 -15.27 1.34
C LEU A 59 -4.22 -16.41 1.84
N GLY A 60 -4.22 -16.63 3.15
CA GLY A 60 -3.39 -17.62 3.84
C GLY A 60 -1.97 -17.16 4.15
N TYR A 61 -1.58 -15.95 3.75
CA TYR A 61 -0.26 -15.38 4.03
C TYR A 61 -0.05 -15.20 5.53
N GLU A 62 0.88 -15.94 6.12
CA GLU A 62 1.14 -16.02 7.57
C GLU A 62 -0.12 -16.26 8.44
N GLY A 63 -1.17 -16.84 7.86
CA GLY A 63 -2.45 -17.09 8.54
C GLY A 63 -3.51 -15.98 8.37
N PHE A 64 -3.27 -14.98 7.51
CA PHE A 64 -4.28 -13.99 7.13
C PHE A 64 -5.44 -14.69 6.43
N ARG A 65 -6.67 -14.30 6.77
CA ARG A 65 -7.87 -15.11 6.49
C ARG A 65 -8.71 -14.62 5.32
N ASP A 66 -8.31 -13.53 4.68
CA ASP A 66 -9.07 -12.92 3.59
C ASP A 66 -8.20 -12.58 2.40
N VAL A 67 -8.83 -12.11 1.32
CA VAL A 67 -8.12 -11.81 0.07
C VAL A 67 -7.50 -10.41 0.04
N ILE A 68 -8.04 -9.48 0.85
CA ILE A 68 -7.73 -8.04 0.84
C ILE A 68 -7.70 -7.52 2.28
N CYS A 69 -6.87 -6.52 2.54
CA CYS A 69 -6.87 -5.74 3.77
C CYS A 69 -7.79 -4.52 3.61
N ILE A 70 -8.71 -4.30 4.56
CA ILE A 70 -9.61 -3.14 4.56
C ILE A 70 -9.51 -2.40 5.90
N SER A 71 -8.78 -1.30 5.91
CA SER A 71 -8.45 -0.53 7.11
C SER A 71 -9.32 0.72 7.20
N VAL A 72 -10.18 0.81 8.21
CA VAL A 72 -11.13 1.92 8.37
C VAL A 72 -10.68 2.87 9.49
N ASN A 73 -10.66 4.17 9.20
CA ASN A 73 -10.42 5.28 10.13
C ASN A 73 -9.08 5.21 10.88
N ASP A 74 -9.06 4.71 12.12
CA ASP A 74 -7.86 4.58 12.96
C ASP A 74 -7.07 3.31 12.68
N ALA A 75 -7.58 2.42 11.83
CA ALA A 75 -6.80 1.34 11.27
C ALA A 75 -5.83 1.84 10.20
N VAL A 76 -4.55 1.59 10.44
CA VAL A 76 -3.43 1.95 9.56
C VAL A 76 -3.33 0.93 8.42
N VAL A 77 -3.22 -0.36 8.76
CA VAL A 77 -3.08 -1.48 7.81
C VAL A 77 -3.71 -2.77 8.37
N HIS A 78 -3.82 -3.79 7.51
CA HIS A 78 -4.18 -5.17 7.86
C HIS A 78 -5.56 -5.33 8.53
N GLY A 79 -6.51 -4.44 8.21
CA GLY A 79 -7.91 -4.63 8.59
C GLY A 79 -8.49 -5.91 7.99
N ILE A 80 -8.96 -6.84 8.84
CA ILE A 80 -9.60 -8.08 8.34
C ILE A 80 -11.05 -7.77 7.93
N PRO A 81 -11.46 -8.10 6.68
CA PRO A 81 -12.85 -7.94 6.24
C PRO A 81 -13.85 -8.69 7.15
N SER A 82 -15.02 -8.07 7.37
CA SER A 82 -16.04 -8.54 8.30
C SER A 82 -17.46 -8.32 7.75
N GLU A 83 -18.30 -9.35 7.87
CA GLU A 83 -19.73 -9.33 7.53
C GLU A 83 -20.53 -8.35 8.41
N HIS A 84 -19.97 -7.93 9.54
CA HIS A 84 -20.64 -7.09 10.52
C HIS A 84 -20.15 -5.64 10.51
N PHE A 85 -19.06 -5.34 9.79
CA PHE A 85 -18.54 -3.98 9.70
C PHE A 85 -19.12 -3.30 8.46
N VAL A 86 -20.16 -2.49 8.67
CA VAL A 86 -20.82 -1.67 7.66
C VAL A 86 -20.14 -0.31 7.56
N LEU A 87 -19.71 0.07 6.36
CA LEU A 87 -19.05 1.34 6.08
C LEU A 87 -20.05 2.50 6.12
N LYS A 88 -19.59 3.64 6.66
CA LYS A 88 -20.44 4.80 6.97
C LYS A 88 -20.00 6.04 6.21
N ASP A 89 -20.91 7.02 6.16
CA ASP A 89 -20.60 8.36 5.66
C ASP A 89 -19.46 8.98 6.48
N GLY A 90 -18.48 9.51 5.77
CA GLY A 90 -17.28 10.12 6.33
C GLY A 90 -16.21 9.17 6.83
N ASP A 91 -16.28 7.86 6.54
CA ASP A 91 -15.17 6.93 6.80
C ASP A 91 -14.00 7.16 5.83
N ILE A 92 -12.77 7.04 6.34
CA ILE A 92 -11.58 6.82 5.51
C ILE A 92 -11.40 5.31 5.43
N VAL A 93 -11.29 4.78 4.21
CA VAL A 93 -11.19 3.35 3.94
C VAL A 93 -9.93 3.10 3.12
N GLY A 94 -8.94 2.43 3.72
CA GLY A 94 -7.77 1.88 3.06
C GLY A 94 -8.11 0.53 2.43
N LEU A 95 -7.86 0.41 1.13
CA LEU A 95 -8.02 -0.80 0.32
C LEU A 95 -6.64 -1.25 -0.11
N ASP A 96 -6.18 -2.38 0.41
CA ASP A 96 -4.81 -2.87 0.24
C ASP A 96 -4.85 -4.33 -0.24
N PHE A 97 -4.27 -4.59 -1.41
CA PHE A 97 -4.46 -5.83 -2.15
C PHE A 97 -3.20 -6.29 -2.88
N GLY A 98 -2.81 -7.54 -2.66
CA GLY A 98 -1.75 -8.20 -3.41
C GLY A 98 -2.25 -9.17 -4.48
N VAL A 99 -1.59 -9.20 -5.64
CA VAL A 99 -1.89 -10.13 -6.75
C VAL A 99 -0.69 -10.99 -7.07
N ILE A 100 -0.94 -12.29 -7.25
CA ILE A 100 0.01 -13.26 -7.81
C ILE A 100 -0.38 -13.57 -9.26
N TYR A 101 0.56 -13.36 -10.19
CA TYR A 101 0.45 -13.77 -11.59
C TYR A 101 1.76 -14.36 -12.11
N ARG A 102 1.70 -15.58 -12.66
CA ARG A 102 2.86 -16.33 -13.20
C ARG A 102 4.08 -16.37 -12.26
N GLY A 103 3.82 -16.54 -10.96
CA GLY A 103 4.86 -16.64 -9.93
C GLY A 103 5.44 -15.30 -9.47
N MET A 104 4.91 -14.18 -9.98
CA MET A 104 5.27 -12.83 -9.56
C MET A 104 4.14 -12.19 -8.75
N ILE A 105 4.51 -11.38 -7.77
CA ILE A 105 3.63 -10.72 -6.81
C ILE A 105 3.76 -9.22 -6.96
N THR A 106 2.63 -8.52 -6.98
CA THR A 106 2.54 -7.06 -6.89
C THR A 106 1.62 -6.68 -5.75
N ASP A 107 1.91 -5.55 -5.13
CA ASP A 107 1.18 -5.00 -4.00
C ASP A 107 0.88 -3.51 -4.17
N ALA A 108 -0.27 -3.07 -3.65
CA ALA A 108 -0.72 -1.69 -3.72
C ALA A 108 -1.94 -1.42 -2.82
N ALA A 109 -1.98 -0.19 -2.32
CA ALA A 109 -3.03 0.32 -1.45
C ALA A 109 -3.56 1.69 -1.87
N ARG A 110 -4.85 1.94 -1.60
CA ARG A 110 -5.54 3.22 -1.83
C ARG A 110 -6.39 3.57 -0.63
N SER A 111 -6.26 4.79 -0.11
CA SER A 111 -7.22 5.34 0.85
C SER A 111 -8.27 6.21 0.15
N ILE A 112 -9.54 5.94 0.43
CA ILE A 112 -10.69 6.73 -0.09
C ILE A 112 -11.54 7.27 1.07
N ILE A 113 -12.31 8.32 0.82
CA ILE A 113 -13.28 8.86 1.77
C ILE A 113 -14.68 8.62 1.23
N LEU A 114 -15.55 8.04 2.05
CA LEU A 114 -16.93 7.77 1.65
C LEU A 114 -17.83 8.96 1.96
N GLY A 115 -18.59 9.40 0.95
CA GLY A 115 -19.58 10.47 1.11
C GLY A 115 -18.97 11.79 1.61
N SER A 116 -19.45 12.28 2.75
CA SER A 116 -19.06 13.58 3.31
C SER A 116 -17.65 13.56 3.92
N ALA A 117 -16.74 14.35 3.36
CA ALA A 117 -15.35 14.39 3.84
C ALA A 117 -15.06 15.63 4.71
N LYS A 118 -14.46 15.43 5.89
CA LYS A 118 -13.89 16.52 6.69
C LYS A 118 -12.65 17.07 6.00
N LEU A 119 -12.41 18.38 6.09
CA LEU A 119 -11.24 19.01 5.46
C LEU A 119 -9.91 18.40 5.95
N ALA A 120 -9.82 18.00 7.22
CA ALA A 120 -8.64 17.33 7.77
C ALA A 120 -8.39 15.97 7.11
N ASP A 121 -9.44 15.17 6.91
CA ASP A 121 -9.37 13.86 6.28
C ASP A 121 -9.01 13.98 4.79
N GLN A 122 -9.58 14.96 4.08
CA GLN A 122 -9.22 15.26 2.68
C GLN A 122 -7.74 15.59 2.54
N LYS A 123 -7.22 16.46 3.42
CA LYS A 123 -5.80 16.83 3.41
C LYS A 123 -4.91 15.66 3.77
N LEU A 124 -5.28 14.83 4.76
CA LEU A 124 -4.53 13.64 5.13
C LEU A 124 -4.38 12.70 3.93
N VAL A 125 -5.51 12.33 3.31
CA VAL A 125 -5.52 11.41 2.17
C VAL A 125 -4.73 11.99 0.98
N GLN A 126 -4.94 13.27 0.65
CA GLN A 126 -4.24 13.92 -0.46
C GLN A 126 -2.73 14.03 -0.21
N THR A 127 -2.31 14.44 1.00
CA THR A 127 -0.88 14.57 1.32
C THR A 127 -0.20 13.22 1.39
N THR A 128 -0.86 12.18 1.89
CA THR A 128 -0.31 10.81 1.92
C THR A 128 -0.07 10.28 0.50
N LYS A 129 -1.03 10.49 -0.41
CA LYS A 129 -0.83 10.17 -1.83
C LYS A 129 0.33 10.98 -2.44
N GLY A 130 0.40 12.28 -2.14
CA GLY A 130 1.50 13.13 -2.60
C GLY A 130 2.87 12.69 -2.09
N ALA A 131 2.93 12.14 -0.87
CA ALA A 131 4.15 11.60 -0.29
C ALA A 131 4.61 10.34 -1.02
N LEU A 132 3.68 9.45 -1.40
CA LEU A 132 3.97 8.30 -2.26
C LEU A 132 4.57 8.77 -3.59
N ASP A 133 3.91 9.74 -4.24
CA ASP A 133 4.38 10.30 -5.52
C ASP A 133 5.80 10.89 -5.41
N ALA A 134 6.11 11.57 -4.30
CA ALA A 134 7.45 12.11 -4.04
C ALA A 134 8.49 11.01 -3.78
N GLY A 135 8.13 9.96 -3.04
CA GLY A 135 8.98 8.79 -2.82
C GLY A 135 9.33 8.09 -4.13
N ILE A 136 8.33 7.84 -4.99
CA ILE A 136 8.52 7.25 -6.32
C ILE A 136 9.43 8.13 -7.19
N PHE A 137 9.27 9.45 -7.15
CA PHE A 137 10.11 10.37 -7.94
C PHE A 137 11.59 10.33 -7.54
N ALA A 138 11.92 9.92 -6.32
CA ALA A 138 13.30 9.75 -5.87
C ALA A 138 13.95 8.44 -6.36
N VAL A 139 13.18 7.52 -6.93
CA VAL A 139 13.67 6.21 -7.39
C VAL A 139 14.38 6.35 -8.73
N LYS A 140 15.59 5.79 -8.81
CA LYS A 140 16.38 5.55 -10.03
C LYS A 140 17.52 4.59 -9.71
N ASP A 141 18.22 4.11 -10.73
CA ASP A 141 19.40 3.28 -10.53
C ASP A 141 20.40 3.94 -9.56
N GLY A 142 20.81 3.16 -8.56
CA GLY A 142 21.77 3.55 -7.55
C GLY A 142 21.29 4.50 -6.48
N CYS A 143 20.01 4.89 -6.45
CA CYS A 143 19.44 5.55 -5.27
C CYS A 143 19.45 4.59 -4.07
N LYS A 144 19.28 5.15 -2.87
CA LYS A 144 19.17 4.37 -1.65
C LYS A 144 17.77 4.45 -1.04
N THR A 145 17.39 3.46 -0.24
CA THR A 145 16.07 3.46 0.42
C THR A 145 15.85 4.69 1.31
N GLY A 146 16.92 5.26 1.89
CA GLY A 146 16.85 6.52 2.64
C GLY A 146 16.58 7.76 1.79
N ASP A 147 16.85 7.74 0.47
CA ASP A 147 16.48 8.84 -0.45
C ASP A 147 14.96 8.89 -0.63
N ILE A 148 14.34 7.72 -0.80
CA ILE A 148 12.88 7.55 -0.86
C ILE A 148 12.26 8.00 0.46
N ALA A 149 12.79 7.51 1.58
CA ALA A 149 12.31 7.83 2.92
C ALA A 149 12.34 9.34 3.20
N ALA A 150 13.43 10.02 2.84
CA ALA A 150 13.56 11.47 3.01
C ALA A 150 12.56 12.26 2.14
N ALA A 151 12.28 11.79 0.91
CA ALA A 151 11.31 12.42 0.02
C ALA A 151 9.87 12.27 0.53
N VAL A 152 9.50 11.07 0.99
CA VAL A 152 8.20 10.80 1.65
C VAL A 152 8.05 11.69 2.88
N GLN A 153 9.05 11.66 3.78
CA GLN A 153 9.02 12.42 5.03
C GLN A 153 8.90 13.92 4.80
N ALA A 154 9.62 14.49 3.82
CA ALA A 154 9.54 15.92 3.54
C ALA A 154 8.09 16.36 3.24
N VAL A 155 7.33 15.57 2.48
CA VAL A 155 5.92 15.87 2.17
C VAL A 155 5.02 15.75 3.40
N LEU A 156 5.20 14.69 4.21
CA LEU A 156 4.37 14.45 5.39
C LEU A 156 4.65 15.46 6.52
N ASP A 157 5.91 15.86 6.70
CA ASP A 157 6.32 16.85 7.71
C ASP A 157 5.70 18.24 7.45
N HIS A 158 5.52 18.62 6.17
CA HIS A 158 4.79 19.85 5.82
C HIS A 158 3.33 19.85 6.30
N GLY A 159 2.71 18.68 6.34
CA GLY A 159 1.35 18.48 6.85
C GLY A 159 1.27 18.28 8.36
N LYS A 160 2.41 18.16 9.05
CA LYS A 160 2.52 17.81 10.49
C LYS A 160 1.82 16.49 10.85
N TYR A 161 1.87 15.52 9.94
CA TYR A 161 1.28 14.20 10.18
C TYR A 161 2.25 13.30 10.97
N GLY A 162 1.69 12.35 11.73
CA GLY A 162 2.48 11.25 12.24
C GLY A 162 2.87 10.31 11.10
N ILE A 163 4.14 9.88 11.07
CA ILE A 163 4.67 8.94 10.07
C ILE A 163 4.94 7.63 10.78
N VAL A 164 4.14 6.61 10.51
CA VAL A 164 4.26 5.29 11.16
C VAL A 164 5.68 4.74 10.95
N ARG A 165 6.28 4.24 12.03
CA ARG A 165 7.70 3.86 12.05
C ARG A 165 7.98 2.38 12.18
N ASP A 166 6.99 1.63 12.67
CA ASP A 166 7.07 0.20 12.93
C ASP A 166 6.74 -0.63 11.68
N LEU A 167 6.26 0.03 10.62
CA LEU A 167 5.89 -0.53 9.33
C LEU A 167 6.54 0.29 8.21
N VAL A 168 6.99 -0.39 7.17
CA VAL A 168 7.81 0.17 6.09
C VAL A 168 7.52 -0.58 4.80
N GLY A 169 7.80 0.06 3.66
CA GLY A 169 7.81 -0.63 2.38
C GLY A 169 8.89 -1.69 2.29
N HIS A 170 8.90 -2.41 1.18
CA HIS A 170 9.68 -3.63 1.07
C HIS A 170 10.05 -3.93 -0.38
N GLY A 171 11.02 -4.81 -0.59
CA GLY A 171 11.13 -5.54 -1.85
C GLY A 171 9.88 -6.39 -2.07
N VAL A 172 9.47 -6.56 -3.33
CA VAL A 172 8.29 -7.37 -3.68
C VAL A 172 8.52 -8.06 -5.01
N GLY A 173 8.04 -9.30 -5.17
CA GLY A 173 8.06 -9.98 -6.47
C GLY A 173 7.95 -11.49 -6.40
N HIS A 174 8.91 -12.20 -5.81
CA HIS A 174 8.79 -13.65 -5.60
C HIS A 174 8.04 -13.98 -4.31
N HIS A 175 8.15 -13.08 -3.34
CA HIS A 175 7.41 -13.08 -2.09
C HIS A 175 6.66 -11.75 -1.92
N VAL A 176 5.67 -11.75 -1.02
CA VAL A 176 4.93 -10.55 -0.63
C VAL A 176 5.93 -9.55 -0.05
N HIS A 177 6.64 -9.95 1.01
CA HIS A 177 7.71 -9.17 1.62
C HIS A 177 9.11 -9.74 1.30
N GLU A 178 9.94 -8.92 0.67
CA GLU A 178 11.36 -9.12 0.43
C GLU A 178 12.14 -7.92 1.02
N GLU A 179 13.42 -8.11 1.32
CA GLU A 179 14.34 -6.99 1.57
C GLU A 179 14.63 -6.25 0.24
N PRO A 180 15.07 -4.98 0.25
CA PRO A 180 15.30 -4.17 1.44
C PRO A 180 14.00 -3.59 1.98
N ASN A 181 14.01 -3.30 3.28
CA ASN A 181 13.05 -2.37 3.86
C ASN A 181 13.18 -0.97 3.22
N VAL A 182 12.04 -0.34 2.95
CA VAL A 182 11.89 0.99 2.36
C VAL A 182 11.12 1.88 3.35
N PRO A 183 11.79 2.51 4.32
CA PRO A 183 11.13 3.32 5.35
C PRO A 183 10.43 4.55 4.77
N ASN A 184 9.40 5.02 5.48
CA ASN A 184 8.68 6.25 5.16
C ASN A 184 9.27 7.51 5.86
N TYR A 185 10.35 7.30 6.62
CA TYR A 185 11.06 8.33 7.38
C TYR A 185 12.56 8.02 7.38
N GLY A 186 13.41 9.04 7.29
CA GLY A 186 14.85 8.82 7.26
C GLY A 186 15.65 9.96 6.65
N ARG A 187 16.89 9.64 6.33
CA ARG A 187 17.87 10.59 5.79
C ARG A 187 18.34 10.15 4.41
N ALA A 188 18.35 11.10 3.47
CA ALA A 188 18.90 10.88 2.13
C ALA A 188 20.35 10.37 2.19
N GLY A 189 20.70 9.48 1.27
CA GLY A 189 22.01 8.83 1.17
C GLY A 189 22.25 7.67 2.16
N THR A 190 21.24 7.25 2.92
CA THR A 190 21.33 6.13 3.87
C THR A 190 20.52 4.92 3.42
N GLY A 191 20.75 3.76 4.05
CA GLY A 191 20.06 2.51 3.69
C GLY A 191 20.66 1.80 2.48
N ASP A 192 19.94 0.77 2.03
CA ASP A 192 20.37 -0.11 0.95
C ASP A 192 20.31 0.57 -0.40
N LYS A 193 21.26 0.22 -1.28
CA LYS A 193 21.30 0.72 -2.66
C LYS A 193 20.37 -0.13 -3.52
N LEU A 194 19.58 0.53 -4.36
CA LEU A 194 18.69 -0.10 -5.35
C LEU A 194 19.35 -0.13 -6.73
N GLU A 195 19.02 -1.14 -7.51
CA GLU A 195 19.55 -1.36 -8.86
C GLU A 195 18.40 -1.43 -9.87
N ALA A 196 18.64 -0.93 -11.08
CA ALA A 196 17.68 -1.07 -12.18
C ALA A 196 17.28 -2.54 -12.38
N GLY A 197 15.98 -2.77 -12.55
CA GLY A 197 15.38 -4.09 -12.65
C GLY A 197 14.91 -4.69 -11.30
N MET A 198 15.23 -4.09 -10.16
CA MET A 198 14.62 -4.44 -8.88
C MET A 198 13.18 -3.91 -8.78
N THR A 199 12.36 -4.59 -7.98
CA THR A 199 10.98 -4.15 -7.67
C THR A 199 10.79 -4.00 -6.17
N ILE A 200 10.16 -2.89 -5.79
CA ILE A 200 9.88 -2.50 -4.41
C ILE A 200 8.45 -1.95 -4.29
N ALA A 201 7.86 -2.09 -3.12
CA ALA A 201 6.68 -1.39 -2.64
C ALA A 201 7.11 -0.14 -1.87
N ILE A 202 6.50 1.00 -2.18
CA ILE A 202 6.61 2.24 -1.41
C ILE A 202 5.23 2.51 -0.83
N GLU A 203 5.11 2.60 0.49
CA GLU A 203 3.82 2.54 1.20
C GLU A 203 3.73 3.56 2.36
N PRO A 204 3.65 4.87 2.10
CA PRO A 204 3.45 5.84 3.17
C PRO A 204 2.16 5.62 3.94
N MET A 205 2.33 5.49 5.25
CA MET A 205 1.27 5.43 6.25
C MET A 205 1.34 6.69 7.13
N ALA A 206 0.37 7.58 6.97
CA ALA A 206 0.29 8.83 7.72
C ALA A 206 -0.89 8.83 8.70
N THR A 207 -0.74 9.52 9.83
CA THR A 207 -1.76 9.67 10.87
C THR A 207 -2.04 11.14 11.17
N LEU A 208 -3.26 11.47 11.59
CA LEU A 208 -3.57 12.82 12.11
C LEU A 208 -2.91 13.09 13.46
N GLY A 209 -2.60 12.05 14.21
CA GLY A 209 -2.00 12.12 15.54
C GLY A 209 -0.52 11.74 15.53
N ASP A 210 -0.12 10.90 16.49
CA ASP A 210 1.26 10.43 16.62
C ASP A 210 1.56 9.24 15.69
N TRP A 211 2.84 8.92 15.52
CA TRP A 211 3.30 7.79 14.69
C TRP A 211 3.10 6.41 15.33
N ARG A 212 2.86 6.38 16.64
CA ARG A 212 2.79 5.13 17.41
C ARG A 212 1.56 4.33 17.04
N VAL A 213 1.76 3.03 16.87
CA VAL A 213 0.70 2.08 16.55
C VAL A 213 0.57 1.01 17.64
N ARG A 214 -0.54 0.28 17.59
CA ARG A 214 -0.80 -0.89 18.44
C ARG A 214 -1.52 -1.95 17.63
N GLN A 215 -1.26 -3.22 17.95
CA GLN A 215 -1.98 -4.33 17.31
C GLN A 215 -3.35 -4.52 17.97
N HIS A 216 -4.38 -4.73 17.14
CA HIS A 216 -5.70 -5.12 17.59
C HIS A 216 -5.72 -6.58 18.06
N ARG A 217 -6.72 -6.95 18.86
CA ARG A 217 -6.85 -8.29 19.45
C ARG A 217 -7.15 -9.40 18.43
N ASP A 218 -7.44 -9.06 17.17
CA ASP A 218 -7.58 -10.04 16.10
C ASP A 218 -6.24 -10.59 15.60
N GLY A 219 -5.12 -10.02 16.07
CA GLY A 219 -3.77 -10.46 15.73
C GLY A 219 -3.24 -9.94 14.40
N TRP A 220 -3.98 -9.07 13.70
CA TRP A 220 -3.60 -8.55 12.39
C TRP A 220 -3.69 -7.04 12.30
N THR A 221 -4.84 -6.47 12.63
CA THR A 221 -5.11 -5.06 12.35
C THR A 221 -4.21 -4.17 13.18
N ILE A 222 -3.53 -3.23 12.52
CA ILE A 222 -2.67 -2.25 13.17
C ILE A 222 -3.45 -0.94 13.27
N LEU A 223 -3.63 -0.47 14.50
CA LEU A 223 -4.39 0.73 14.82
C LEU A 223 -3.43 1.84 15.27
N THR A 224 -3.80 3.10 15.05
CA THR A 224 -3.13 4.22 15.73
C THR A 224 -3.29 4.07 17.25
N ALA A 225 -2.23 4.39 18.00
CA ALA A 225 -2.25 4.22 19.45
C ALA A 225 -3.19 5.21 20.15
N ASP A 226 -3.37 6.40 19.56
CA ASP A 226 -4.20 7.49 20.09
C ASP A 226 -5.63 7.51 19.51
N GLY A 227 -5.98 6.59 18.60
CA GLY A 227 -7.28 6.53 17.93
C GLY A 227 -7.46 7.63 16.88
N SER A 228 -6.40 8.34 16.50
CA SER A 228 -6.42 9.27 15.37
C SER A 228 -6.60 8.54 14.05
N ARG A 229 -7.14 9.23 13.04
CA ARG A 229 -7.38 8.64 11.72
C ARG A 229 -6.08 8.56 10.94
N SER A 230 -5.98 7.55 10.08
CA SER A 230 -4.83 7.28 9.22
C SER A 230 -5.22 7.18 7.75
N ALA A 231 -4.22 7.35 6.89
CA ALA A 231 -4.30 7.05 5.47
C ALA A 231 -3.06 6.26 5.05
N HIS A 232 -3.27 5.32 4.12
CA HIS A 232 -2.26 4.46 3.52
C HIS A 232 -2.40 4.50 2.00
N PHE A 233 -1.29 4.73 1.31
CA PHE A 233 -1.18 4.56 -0.14
C PHE A 233 0.08 3.77 -0.44
N GLU A 234 0.02 2.94 -1.47
CA GLU A 234 1.16 2.14 -1.88
C GLU A 234 1.16 1.89 -3.38
N ASP A 235 2.36 1.83 -3.96
CA ASP A 235 2.54 1.26 -5.29
C ASP A 235 3.78 0.37 -5.35
N THR A 236 3.65 -0.74 -6.08
CA THR A 236 4.80 -1.50 -6.57
C THR A 236 5.42 -0.77 -7.75
N VAL A 237 6.72 -0.50 -7.65
CA VAL A 237 7.51 0.14 -8.71
C VAL A 237 8.69 -0.72 -9.15
N LEU A 238 8.98 -0.67 -10.44
CA LEU A 238 10.21 -1.20 -11.04
C LEU A 238 11.25 -0.08 -11.11
N VAL A 239 12.41 -0.29 -10.50
CA VAL A 239 13.55 0.63 -10.61
C VAL A 239 14.07 0.58 -12.05
N THR A 240 14.24 1.74 -12.67
CA THR A 240 14.81 1.88 -14.01
C THR A 240 16.09 2.71 -13.95
N GLN A 241 16.81 2.81 -15.07
CA GLN A 241 18.07 3.56 -15.13
C GLN A 241 17.89 5.04 -14.72
N ASP A 242 16.82 5.68 -15.18
CA ASP A 242 16.59 7.12 -15.03
C ASP A 242 15.38 7.48 -14.15
N GLY A 243 14.73 6.49 -13.53
CA GLY A 243 13.48 6.71 -12.78
C GLY A 243 12.85 5.43 -12.24
N ALA A 244 11.52 5.44 -12.12
CA ALA A 244 10.70 4.26 -11.81
C ALA A 244 9.56 4.07 -12.81
N ASP A 245 9.24 2.81 -13.09
CA ASP A 245 8.03 2.39 -13.80
C ASP A 245 6.99 1.93 -12.76
N ILE A 246 5.83 2.61 -12.71
CA ILE A 246 4.79 2.33 -11.72
C ILE A 246 3.88 1.23 -12.25
N LEU A 247 3.90 0.06 -11.60
CA LEU A 247 3.27 -1.13 -12.16
C LEU A 247 1.76 -1.22 -11.84
N THR A 248 1.29 -0.48 -10.84
CA THR A 248 -0.01 -0.68 -10.18
C THR A 248 -1.02 0.46 -10.39
N ARG A 249 -0.81 1.33 -11.39
CA ARG A 249 -1.68 2.48 -11.71
C ARG A 249 -2.40 2.40 -13.07
N ALA A 250 -2.81 1.19 -13.47
CA ALA A 250 -3.54 0.97 -14.73
C ALA A 250 -4.85 1.78 -14.83
#